data_AF-A0A106HLP4-F1
#
_entry.id   AF-A0A106HLP4-F1
#
_cell.length_a   1.000
_cell.length_b   1.000
_cell.length_c   1.000
_cell.angle_alpha   90.00
_cell.angle_beta   90.00
_cell.angle_gamma   90.00
#
_symmetry.space_group_name_H-M   'P 1'
#
loop_
_entity.id
_entity.type
_entity.pdbx_description
1 polymer ?
#
loop_
_entity_poly.entity_id
_entity_poly.type
_entity_poly.pdbx_seq_one_letter_code
_entity_poly.pdbx_strand_id
1 'polypeptide(L)'
;MKPLILVAAAAAFAVASVAHAAGGTPSADAQAQADANEAAGLPDLRKINRPGAEVTSKVDFADVRRTPSFHEKSKNGTEVTEYRDRGKPVEIDVKSNFGTRYQMSASPDTSPKPHDASIPITRLPSINLHY
;
A
#
# COMPACT_ATOMS: atom_id res chain seq x y z
N MET A 1 -53.55 8.50 -42.45
CA MET A 1 -54.23 9.73 -42.01
C MET A 1 -53.92 9.92 -40.53
N LYS A 2 -53.39 11.09 -40.13
CA LYS A 2 -53.37 11.54 -38.72
C LYS A 2 -54.70 12.25 -38.45
N PRO A 3 -55.15 12.29 -37.19
CA PRO A 3 -54.99 13.56 -36.48
C PRO A 3 -54.55 13.40 -35.01
N LEU A 4 -54.11 14.55 -34.50
CA LEU A 4 -53.50 14.86 -33.21
C LEU A 4 -54.54 15.09 -32.08
N ILE A 5 -53.99 15.20 -30.85
CA ILE A 5 -54.29 16.21 -29.78
C ILE A 5 -55.02 15.76 -28.48
N LEU A 6 -54.37 16.16 -27.37
CA LEU A 6 -54.83 16.41 -25.96
C LEU A 6 -55.16 15.22 -25.06
N VAL A 7 -54.99 15.21 -23.72
CA VAL A 7 -54.17 15.86 -22.66
C VAL A 7 -54.71 15.26 -21.35
N ALA A 8 -53.89 15.25 -20.27
CA ALA A 8 -54.27 15.02 -18.86
C ALA A 8 -54.63 13.56 -18.50
N ALA A 9 -54.44 13.06 -17.30
CA ALA A 9 -53.71 13.43 -16.09
C ALA A 9 -53.81 12.21 -15.15
N ALA A 10 -53.00 12.23 -14.09
CA ALA A 10 -53.22 11.54 -12.81
C ALA A 10 -52.83 10.05 -12.69
N ALA A 11 -51.73 9.87 -11.95
CA ALA A 11 -51.62 9.07 -10.73
C ALA A 11 -51.94 7.57 -10.77
N ALA A 12 -50.91 6.74 -10.59
CA ALA A 12 -51.00 5.55 -9.74
C ALA A 12 -49.60 5.01 -9.37
N PHE A 13 -49.36 4.96 -8.07
CA PHE A 13 -48.57 3.96 -7.31
C PHE A 13 -47.73 2.93 -8.09
N ALA A 14 -46.43 2.89 -7.81
CA ALA A 14 -45.73 1.62 -7.60
C ALA A 14 -44.46 1.84 -6.75
N VAL A 15 -44.52 1.30 -5.54
CA VAL A 15 -43.44 1.26 -4.56
C VAL A 15 -42.37 0.28 -5.08
N ALA A 16 -41.22 0.80 -5.49
CA ALA A 16 -40.05 -0.02 -5.78
C ALA A 16 -39.08 0.08 -4.59
N SER A 17 -39.08 -0.99 -3.82
CA SER A 17 -38.26 -1.24 -2.63
C SER A 17 -36.77 -1.01 -2.91
N VAL A 18 -36.23 0.12 -2.43
CA VAL A 18 -34.79 0.24 -2.18
C VAL A 18 -34.53 -0.36 -0.81
N ALA A 19 -34.06 -1.61 -0.80
CA ALA A 19 -33.37 -2.18 0.35
C ALA A 19 -32.12 -1.33 0.60
N HIS A 20 -32.21 -0.39 1.53
CA HIS A 20 -31.06 0.34 2.04
C HIS A 20 -30.49 -0.43 3.24
N ALA A 21 -29.21 -0.72 3.12
CA ALA A 21 -28.38 -1.39 4.10
C ALA A 21 -28.57 -0.78 5.50
N ALA A 22 -28.60 -1.65 6.50
CA ALA A 22 -28.71 -1.33 7.91
C ALA A 22 -27.54 -0.46 8.37
N GLY A 23 -27.75 0.85 8.30
CA GLY A 23 -27.14 1.88 9.13
C GLY A 23 -28.27 2.68 9.76
N GLY A 24 -29.19 2.00 10.46
CA GLY A 24 -30.36 2.63 11.07
C GLY A 24 -29.99 3.29 12.39
N THR A 25 -30.30 4.58 12.52
CA THR A 25 -30.46 5.24 13.82
C THR A 25 -31.39 4.39 14.69
N PRO A 26 -31.06 4.12 15.96
CA PRO A 26 -31.89 3.27 16.81
C PRO A 26 -33.30 3.88 16.90
N SER A 27 -34.30 3.06 16.61
CA SER A 27 -35.71 3.43 16.75
C SER A 27 -35.98 3.83 18.20
N ALA A 28 -36.89 4.79 18.45
CA ALA A 28 -37.19 5.26 19.80
C ALA A 28 -37.56 4.12 20.78
N ASP A 29 -38.20 3.06 20.26
CA ASP A 29 -38.54 1.85 21.01
C ASP A 29 -37.31 1.04 21.45
N ALA A 30 -36.28 0.97 20.62
CA ALA A 30 -35.03 0.28 20.95
C ALA A 30 -34.23 1.04 22.03
N GLN A 31 -34.36 2.37 22.05
CA GLN A 31 -33.72 3.21 23.07
C GLN A 31 -34.41 3.07 24.43
N ALA A 32 -35.75 3.06 24.46
CA ALA A 32 -36.52 2.83 25.69
C ALA A 32 -36.25 1.44 26.30
N GLN A 33 -36.06 0.42 25.46
CA GLN A 33 -35.69 -0.93 25.91
C GLN A 33 -34.26 -1.00 26.46
N ALA A 34 -33.31 -0.27 25.85
CA ALA A 34 -31.94 -0.19 26.36
C ALA A 34 -31.88 0.48 27.75
N ASP A 35 -32.64 1.56 27.95
CA ASP A 35 -32.69 2.27 29.23
C ASP A 35 -33.40 1.45 30.33
N ALA A 36 -34.44 0.67 29.97
CA ALA A 36 -35.08 -0.27 30.89
C ALA A 36 -34.15 -1.42 31.32
N ASN A 37 -33.30 -1.91 30.41
CA ASN A 37 -32.31 -2.94 30.72
C ASN A 37 -31.18 -2.42 31.63
N GLU A 38 -30.77 -1.15 31.47
CA GLU A 38 -29.80 -0.50 32.37
C GLU A 38 -30.38 -0.34 33.79
N ALA A 39 -31.67 0.01 33.91
CA ALA A 39 -32.36 0.09 35.20
C ALA A 39 -32.51 -1.28 35.89
N ALA A 40 -32.56 -2.36 35.11
CA ALA A 40 -32.54 -3.74 35.61
C ALA A 40 -31.14 -4.25 35.99
N GLY A 41 -30.11 -3.40 35.90
CA GLY A 41 -28.73 -3.72 36.26
C GLY A 41 -27.99 -4.55 35.20
N LEU A 42 -28.56 -4.71 33.99
CA LEU A 42 -27.86 -5.36 32.89
C LEU A 42 -26.82 -4.41 32.27
N PRO A 43 -25.72 -4.94 31.72
CA PRO A 43 -24.72 -4.13 31.03
C PRO A 43 -25.31 -3.35 29.83
N ASP A 44 -24.96 -2.07 29.72
CA ASP A 44 -25.41 -1.18 28.65
C ASP A 44 -24.93 -1.65 27.28
N LEU A 45 -25.89 -2.11 26.46
CA LEU A 45 -25.66 -2.66 25.12
C LEU A 45 -25.03 -1.64 24.17
N ARG A 46 -25.21 -0.33 24.40
CA ARG A 46 -24.63 0.74 23.59
C ARG A 46 -23.12 0.84 23.79
N LYS A 47 -22.64 0.60 25.02
CA LYS A 47 -21.21 0.61 25.34
C LYS A 47 -20.50 -0.63 24.81
N ILE A 48 -21.20 -1.76 24.77
CA ILE A 48 -20.67 -3.04 24.25
C ILE A 48 -20.56 -3.01 22.73
N ASN A 49 -21.61 -2.56 22.04
CA ASN A 49 -21.63 -2.48 20.59
C ASN A 49 -21.10 -1.14 20.06
N ARG A 50 -20.03 -0.63 20.68
CA ARG A 50 -19.34 0.54 20.11
C ARG A 50 -18.67 0.11 18.80
N PRO A 51 -18.82 0.88 17.71
CA PRO A 51 -18.07 0.59 16.49
C PRO A 51 -16.57 0.54 16.83
N GLY A 52 -15.86 -0.41 16.24
CA GLY A 52 -14.42 -0.59 16.48
C GLY A 52 -13.69 0.74 16.34
N ALA A 53 -12.83 1.08 17.30
CA ALA A 53 -12.06 2.32 17.25
C ALA A 53 -11.24 2.33 15.95
N GLU A 54 -11.43 3.36 15.12
CA GLU A 54 -10.60 3.57 13.95
C GLU A 54 -9.16 3.84 14.42
N VAL A 55 -8.32 2.82 14.34
CA VAL A 55 -6.87 2.96 14.56
C VAL A 55 -6.31 3.63 13.32
N THR A 56 -6.31 4.96 13.29
CA THR A 56 -5.61 5.71 12.25
C THR A 56 -4.14 5.75 12.62
N SER A 57 -3.38 4.71 12.31
CA SER A 57 -1.92 4.83 12.28
C SER A 57 -1.56 5.72 11.09
N LYS A 58 -1.57 7.04 11.29
CA LYS A 58 -1.09 8.02 10.31
C LYS A 58 0.43 7.97 10.27
N VAL A 59 0.97 6.92 9.66
CA VAL A 59 2.35 6.95 9.20
C VAL A 59 2.29 7.56 7.80
N ASP A 60 2.60 8.85 7.70
CA ASP A 60 2.73 9.54 6.42
C ASP A 60 3.97 9.01 5.69
N PHE A 61 3.80 7.95 4.90
CA PHE A 61 4.84 7.41 4.02
C PHE A 61 5.35 8.43 2.98
N ALA A 62 4.65 9.56 2.81
CA ALA A 62 5.01 10.62 1.88
C ALA A 62 6.27 11.41 2.29
N ASP A 63 6.60 11.47 3.59
CA ASP A 63 7.73 12.26 4.09
C ASP A 63 9.00 11.44 4.32
N VAL A 64 8.95 10.11 4.13
CA VAL A 64 10.14 9.25 4.19
C VAL A 64 10.89 9.28 2.86
N ARG A 65 11.21 10.48 2.37
CA ARG A 65 12.09 10.62 1.21
C ARG A 65 13.52 10.33 1.68
N ARG A 66 14.06 9.18 1.27
CA ARG A 66 15.47 8.84 1.48
C ARG A 66 16.36 9.96 0.95
N THR A 67 17.26 10.46 1.78
CA THR A 67 18.26 11.45 1.38
C THR A 67 19.31 10.77 0.50
N PRO A 68 19.50 11.19 -0.77
CA PRO A 68 20.53 10.63 -1.60
C PRO A 68 21.92 11.05 -1.11
N SER A 69 22.88 10.13 -1.13
CA SER A 69 24.29 10.42 -0.82
C SER A 69 24.99 11.12 -1.98
N PHE A 70 24.61 10.77 -3.20
CA PHE A 70 25.10 11.39 -4.42
C PHE A 70 23.96 11.54 -5.41
N HIS A 71 23.91 12.68 -6.08
CA HIS A 71 22.94 12.93 -7.13
C HIS A 71 23.60 13.76 -8.23
N GLU A 72 23.60 13.24 -9.44
CA GLU A 72 24.11 13.93 -10.62
C GLU A 72 23.12 13.83 -11.76
N LYS A 73 22.87 14.97 -12.40
CA LYS A 73 22.15 15.05 -13.66
C LYS A 73 23.13 15.45 -14.77
N SER A 74 23.48 14.48 -15.60
CA SER A 74 24.36 14.70 -16.74
C SER A 74 23.70 15.60 -17.79
N LYS A 75 24.51 16.32 -18.59
CA LYS A 75 24.04 17.17 -19.71
C LYS A 75 23.20 16.40 -20.72
N ASN A 76 23.47 15.10 -20.86
CA ASN A 76 22.74 14.21 -21.76
C ASN A 76 21.34 13.86 -21.22
N GLY A 77 20.96 14.32 -20.03
CA GLY A 77 19.66 14.06 -19.39
C GLY A 77 19.60 12.75 -18.59
N THR A 78 20.70 12.00 -18.49
CA THR A 78 20.80 10.85 -17.59
C THR A 78 20.97 11.33 -16.15
N GLU A 79 20.16 10.80 -15.24
CA GLU A 79 20.15 11.10 -13.82
C GLU A 79 20.66 9.88 -13.05
N VAL A 80 21.68 10.08 -12.23
CA VAL A 80 22.26 9.07 -11.35
C VAL A 80 22.00 9.50 -9.92
N THR A 81 21.33 8.64 -9.15
CA THR A 81 21.08 8.85 -7.73
C THR A 81 21.63 7.68 -6.93
N GLU A 82 22.48 7.95 -5.96
CA GLU A 82 23.05 6.95 -5.06
C GLU A 82 22.48 7.15 -3.66
N TYR A 83 22.25 6.04 -2.96
CA TYR A 83 21.84 5.98 -1.58
C TYR A 83 22.87 5.18 -0.76
N ARG A 84 23.56 5.87 0.15
CA ARG A 84 24.45 5.28 1.16
C ARG A 84 23.81 5.40 2.54
N ASP A 85 22.95 4.45 2.86
CA ASP A 85 22.40 4.34 4.21
C ASP A 85 23.39 3.60 5.12
N ARG A 86 23.55 4.06 6.36
CA ARG A 86 24.44 3.39 7.32
C ARG A 86 23.95 1.96 7.58
N GLY A 87 24.85 0.99 7.39
CA GLY A 87 24.56 -0.43 7.65
C GLY A 87 23.74 -1.13 6.57
N LYS A 88 23.38 -0.45 5.47
CA LYS A 88 22.80 -1.09 4.29
C LYS A 88 23.81 -1.06 3.14
N PRO A 89 23.75 -2.04 2.22
CA PRO A 89 24.53 -1.94 1.00
C PRO A 89 24.11 -0.74 0.16
N VAL A 90 25.05 -0.25 -0.66
CA VAL A 90 24.79 0.83 -1.60
C VAL A 90 23.68 0.46 -2.58
N GLU A 91 22.81 1.43 -2.83
CA GLU A 91 21.80 1.37 -3.89
C GLU A 91 22.05 2.54 -4.85
N ILE A 92 22.05 2.27 -6.16
CA ILE A 92 22.22 3.27 -7.22
C ILE A 92 21.06 3.14 -8.19
N ASP A 93 20.34 4.23 -8.41
CA ASP A 93 19.32 4.39 -9.43
C ASP A 93 19.87 5.22 -10.60
N VAL A 94 19.93 4.62 -11.79
CA VAL A 94 20.30 5.29 -13.03
C VAL A 94 19.05 5.41 -13.90
N LYS A 95 18.62 6.63 -14.17
CA LYS A 95 17.56 6.93 -15.13
C LYS A 95 18.20 7.51 -16.38
N SER A 96 18.16 6.77 -17.47
CA SER A 96 18.63 7.26 -18.76
C SER A 96 17.61 8.22 -19.39
N ASN A 97 18.10 9.17 -20.18
CA ASN A 97 17.27 10.03 -21.01
C ASN A 97 16.46 9.26 -22.07
N PHE A 98 16.90 8.06 -22.45
CA PHE A 98 16.20 7.17 -23.38
C PHE A 98 15.05 6.39 -22.72
N GLY A 99 14.71 6.68 -21.46
CA GLY A 99 13.60 6.05 -20.74
C GLY A 99 13.93 4.71 -20.09
N THR A 100 15.18 4.25 -20.18
CA THR A 100 15.63 3.06 -19.44
C THR A 100 15.96 3.43 -18.00
N ARG A 101 15.67 2.52 -17.07
CA ARG A 101 16.04 2.63 -15.67
C ARG A 101 16.80 1.39 -15.25
N TYR A 102 17.95 1.60 -14.64
CA TYR A 102 18.74 0.54 -14.01
C TYR A 102 18.86 0.83 -12.53
N GLN A 103 18.60 -0.18 -11.72
CA GLN A 103 18.88 -0.14 -10.30
C GLN A 103 20.02 -1.11 -10.02
N MET A 104 21.07 -0.62 -9.38
CA MET A 104 22.22 -1.42 -8.95
C MET A 104 22.26 -1.41 -7.43
N SER A 105 22.03 -2.57 -6.82
CA SER A 105 22.22 -2.78 -5.38
C SER A 105 23.23 -3.89 -5.15
N ALA A 106 23.89 -3.89 -4.00
CA ALA A 106 24.67 -5.06 -3.63
C ALA A 106 23.75 -6.27 -3.41
N SER A 107 24.29 -7.48 -3.60
CA SER A 107 23.56 -8.69 -3.30
C SER A 107 23.12 -8.70 -1.83
N PRO A 108 21.87 -9.10 -1.55
CA PRO A 108 21.35 -9.13 -0.18
C PRO A 108 22.09 -10.16 0.69
N ASP A 109 22.67 -11.18 0.07
CA ASP A 109 23.47 -12.21 0.73
C ASP A 109 24.95 -12.01 0.40
N THR A 110 25.73 -11.63 1.42
CA THR A 110 27.18 -11.47 1.38
C THR A 110 27.91 -12.64 2.03
N SER A 111 27.20 -13.72 2.35
CA SER A 111 27.79 -14.87 3.03
C SER A 111 28.81 -15.56 2.11
N PRO A 112 29.98 -15.98 2.64
CA PRO A 112 30.91 -16.79 1.87
C PRO A 112 30.20 -18.07 1.44
N LYS A 113 30.19 -18.33 0.13
CA LYS A 113 29.62 -19.56 -0.42
C LYS A 113 30.72 -20.60 -0.59
N PRO A 114 30.46 -21.87 -0.21
CA PRO A 114 31.38 -22.96 -0.53
C PRO A 114 31.66 -22.99 -2.02
N HIS A 115 32.89 -23.31 -2.39
CA HIS A 115 33.25 -23.51 -3.80
C HIS A 115 32.45 -24.69 -4.38
N ASP A 116 31.85 -24.47 -5.54
CA ASP A 116 31.16 -25.51 -6.29
C ASP A 116 32.19 -26.46 -6.94
N ALA A 117 32.18 -27.73 -6.51
CA ALA A 117 33.08 -28.76 -7.01
C ALA A 117 32.92 -29.08 -8.51
N SER A 118 31.82 -28.63 -9.14
CA SER A 118 31.60 -28.76 -10.58
C SER A 118 32.33 -27.70 -11.41
N ILE A 119 32.84 -26.62 -10.79
CA ILE A 119 33.57 -25.55 -11.46
C ILE A 119 35.07 -25.84 -11.37
N PRO A 120 35.77 -26.10 -12.49
CA PRO A 120 37.20 -26.36 -12.47
C PRO A 120 37.98 -25.14 -11.96
N ILE A 121 38.82 -25.34 -10.96
CA ILE A 121 39.73 -24.32 -10.44
C ILE A 121 40.78 -24.00 -11.51
N THR A 122 40.86 -22.75 -11.95
CA THR A 122 41.95 -22.27 -12.82
C THR A 122 43.26 -22.30 -12.04
N ARG A 123 44.03 -23.38 -12.21
CA ARG A 123 45.37 -23.50 -11.64
C ARG A 123 46.36 -22.76 -12.53
N LEU A 124 47.07 -21.78 -11.96
CA LEU A 124 48.18 -21.14 -12.63
C LEU A 124 49.42 -22.08 -12.58
N PRO A 125 50.25 -22.08 -13.63
CA PRO A 125 51.48 -22.85 -13.62
C PRO A 125 52.45 -22.32 -12.56
N SER A 126 53.10 -23.22 -11.82
CA SER A 126 54.19 -22.88 -10.92
C SER A 126 55.52 -22.83 -11.68
N ILE A 127 56.36 -21.84 -11.37
CA ILE A 127 57.74 -21.76 -11.87
C ILE A 127 58.68 -22.03 -10.69
N ASN A 128 59.64 -22.94 -10.86
CA ASN A 128 60.71 -23.15 -9.88
C ASN A 128 61.82 -22.12 -10.09
N LEU A 129 62.11 -21.31 -9.08
CA LEU A 129 63.28 -20.43 -9.08
C LEU A 129 64.48 -21.20 -8.53
N HIS A 130 65.53 -21.28 -9.33
CA HIS A 130 66.85 -21.75 -8.91
C HIS A 130 67.75 -20.54 -8.69
N TYR A 131 68.40 -20.47 -7.52
CA TYR A 131 69.39 -19.43 -7.16
C TYR A 131 70.80 -19.94 -7.38
#